data_AF-A0A3D4DMJ3-F1
#
_entry.id   AF-A0A3D4DMJ3-F1
#
_cell.length_a   1.000
_cell.length_b   1.000
_cell.length_c   1.000
_cell.angle_alpha   90.00
_cell.angle_beta   90.00
_cell.angle_gamma   90.00
#
_symmetry.space_group_name_H-M   'P 1'
#
loop_
_entity.id
_entity.type
_entity.pdbx_description
1 polymer ?
#
loop_
_entity_poly.entity_id
_entity_poly.type
_entity_poly.pdbx_seq_one_letter_code
_entity_poly.pdbx_strand_id
1 'polypeptide(L)'
;MFVRNIGCIGPDGFSAALDDVVHIVGRNNSGKSTLLRAYELAQGSEKFDLSRDRFAIAPEDQPSEVVLEIHIPEGIGNINEEWKEERDGLRILTSRWQWWPQHVGDGKLFPIRQTRRPGQDEEENEGFAEDGKAGGADNVFKSRLPQPVRIGSSGDPVEAEKALMKLVLEPVGTALWTAAADANTALAQAVAQLADGVTGIVQEQKAQFSEAVSEVEQGFTSVFPGLSVKLDLQAWRDARMRRRCIRHWAPAATPRKGCRA
;
A
#
# COMPACT_ATOMS: atom_id res chain seq x y z
N MET A 1 18.03 10.60 8.78
CA MET A 1 17.59 9.52 9.71
C MET A 1 18.68 9.33 10.77
N PHE A 2 18.29 9.24 12.03
CA PHE A 2 19.16 8.88 13.15
C PHE A 2 18.60 7.66 13.89
N VAL A 3 19.47 6.78 14.37
CA VAL A 3 19.13 5.55 15.08
C VAL A 3 20.03 5.39 16.29
N ARG A 4 19.48 5.01 17.45
CA ARG A 4 20.28 4.60 18.63
C ARG A 4 19.67 3.39 19.34
N ASN A 5 20.52 2.60 19.99
CA ASN A 5 20.13 1.46 20.83
C ASN A 5 19.27 0.41 20.11
N ILE A 6 19.49 0.18 18.81
CA ILE A 6 18.77 -0.81 17.99
C ILE A 6 19.76 -1.79 17.36
N GLY A 7 19.53 -3.10 17.55
CA GLY A 7 20.35 -4.19 17.01
C GLY A 7 21.81 -4.06 17.41
N CYS A 8 22.70 -3.79 16.45
CA CYS A 8 24.13 -3.56 16.70
C CYS A 8 24.51 -2.07 16.84
N ILE A 9 23.56 -1.15 16.71
CA ILE A 9 23.78 0.29 16.88
C ILE A 9 23.63 0.61 18.36
N GLY A 10 24.72 1.05 18.98
CA GLY A 10 24.80 1.37 20.40
C GLY A 10 24.26 2.75 20.78
N PRO A 11 24.63 3.24 21.98
CA PRO A 11 24.10 4.50 22.52
C PRO A 11 24.63 5.75 21.80
N ASP A 12 25.84 5.69 21.21
CA ASP A 12 26.40 6.79 20.40
C ASP A 12 25.54 7.10 19.16
N GLY A 13 24.72 6.13 18.75
CA GLY A 13 23.82 6.25 17.62
C GLY A 13 24.53 6.27 16.27
N PHE A 14 23.71 6.37 15.22
CA PHE A 14 24.16 6.38 13.84
C PHE A 14 23.21 7.23 12.99
N SER A 15 23.77 8.16 12.22
CA SER A 15 23.04 9.02 11.29
C SER A 15 23.28 8.61 9.84
N ALA A 16 22.21 8.53 9.05
CA ALA A 16 22.24 8.35 7.61
C ALA A 16 21.32 9.35 6.92
N ALA A 17 21.80 9.95 5.84
CA ALA A 17 20.98 10.70 4.90
C ALA A 17 20.22 9.71 4.02
N LEU A 18 18.91 9.95 3.83
CA LEU A 18 18.07 9.19 2.92
C LEU A 18 17.64 10.11 1.78
N ASP A 19 17.71 9.59 0.57
CA ASP A 19 17.33 10.28 -0.67
C ASP A 19 16.42 9.35 -1.49
N ASP A 20 16.09 9.71 -2.74
CA ASP A 20 15.19 8.96 -3.62
C ASP A 20 15.56 7.47 -3.74
N VAL A 21 16.86 7.17 -3.88
CA VAL A 21 17.38 5.79 -3.94
C VAL A 21 18.66 5.69 -3.10
N VAL A 22 18.66 4.79 -2.11
CA VAL A 22 19.80 4.58 -1.20
C VAL A 22 20.26 3.14 -1.26
N HIS A 23 21.55 2.93 -1.55
CA HIS A 23 22.18 1.62 -1.51
C HIS A 23 23.07 1.47 -0.28
N ILE A 24 22.70 0.57 0.64
CA ILE A 24 23.48 0.29 1.85
C ILE A 24 24.40 -0.90 1.58
N VAL A 25 25.71 -0.63 1.44
CA VAL A 25 26.74 -1.65 1.16
C VAL A 25 27.73 -1.76 2.32
N GLY A 26 28.33 -2.93 2.49
CA GLY A 26 29.28 -3.18 3.59
C GLY A 26 29.43 -4.66 3.93
N ARG A 27 30.40 -4.97 4.79
CA ARG A 27 30.73 -6.34 5.21
C ARG A 27 29.55 -7.04 5.90
N ASN A 28 29.51 -8.37 5.88
CA ASN A 28 28.52 -9.11 6.65
C ASN A 28 28.60 -8.72 8.12
N ASN A 29 27.43 -8.58 8.75
CA ASN A 29 27.26 -8.17 10.13
C ASN A 29 27.70 -6.72 10.46
N SER A 30 27.86 -5.83 9.47
CA SER A 30 28.20 -4.42 9.69
C SER A 30 27.00 -3.52 10.06
N GLY A 31 25.85 -4.08 10.42
CA GLY A 31 24.65 -3.31 10.79
C GLY A 31 23.75 -2.83 9.65
N LYS A 32 23.99 -3.25 8.40
CA LYS A 32 23.13 -2.89 7.25
C LYS A 32 21.66 -3.25 7.46
N SER A 33 21.42 -4.49 7.87
CA SER A 33 20.07 -4.99 8.16
C SER A 33 19.47 -4.29 9.38
N THR A 34 20.29 -3.84 10.33
CA THR A 34 19.87 -3.09 11.51
C THR A 34 19.37 -1.70 11.14
N LEU A 35 20.07 -1.00 10.24
CA LEU A 35 19.63 0.30 9.74
C LEU A 35 18.29 0.20 9.01
N LEU A 36 18.16 -0.78 8.11
CA LEU A 36 16.90 -1.03 7.40
C LEU A 36 15.77 -1.44 8.35
N ARG A 37 16.09 -2.27 9.35
CA ARG A 37 15.16 -2.67 10.41
C ARG A 37 14.66 -1.46 11.21
N ALA A 38 15.54 -0.56 11.61
CA ALA A 38 15.18 0.67 12.32
C ALA A 38 14.22 1.54 11.49
N TYR A 39 14.46 1.61 10.17
CA TYR A 39 13.58 2.33 9.26
C TYR A 39 12.19 1.68 9.14
N GLU A 40 12.12 0.37 8.97
CA GLU A 40 10.86 -0.40 8.95
C GLU A 40 10.06 -0.24 10.26
N LEU A 41 10.75 -0.18 11.41
CA LEU A 41 10.15 0.06 12.73
C LEU A 41 9.50 1.45 12.82
N ALA A 42 10.16 2.49 12.30
CA ALA A 42 9.60 3.85 12.29
C ALA A 42 8.45 4.00 11.27
N GLN A 43 8.54 3.33 10.12
CA GLN A 43 7.46 3.29 9.13
C GLN A 43 6.23 2.51 9.64
N GLY A 44 6.43 1.58 10.57
CA GLY A 44 5.39 0.73 11.14
C GLY A 44 5.06 -0.52 10.30
N SER A 45 5.91 -0.86 9.32
CA SER A 45 5.82 -2.13 8.58
C SER A 45 6.21 -3.33 9.46
N GLU A 46 6.99 -3.08 10.51
CA GLU A 46 7.47 -4.09 11.45
C GLU A 46 7.19 -3.68 12.90
N LYS A 47 7.08 -4.67 13.80
CA LYS A 47 6.87 -4.44 15.24
C LYS A 47 8.18 -4.60 16.01
N PHE A 48 8.40 -3.73 16.99
CA PHE A 48 9.57 -3.80 17.84
C PHE A 48 9.54 -5.02 18.76
N ASP A 49 10.62 -5.79 18.75
CA ASP A 49 10.84 -6.93 19.64
C ASP A 49 11.98 -6.61 20.59
N LEU A 50 11.69 -6.47 21.89
CA LEU A 50 12.70 -6.12 22.90
C LEU A 50 13.87 -7.11 22.94
N SER A 51 13.60 -8.41 22.72
CA SER A 51 14.61 -9.46 22.83
C SER A 51 15.60 -9.48 21.65
N ARG A 52 15.16 -8.99 20.49
CA ARG A 52 15.92 -9.03 19.24
C ARG A 52 16.43 -7.66 18.80
N ASP A 53 15.57 -6.65 18.91
CA ASP A 53 15.78 -5.34 18.30
C ASP A 53 16.48 -4.37 19.25
N ARG A 54 16.47 -4.59 20.57
CA ARG A 54 17.22 -3.73 21.51
C ARG A 54 18.71 -4.05 21.50
N PHE A 55 19.54 -3.01 21.53
CA PHE A 55 20.98 -3.19 21.73
C PHE A 55 21.25 -3.80 23.12
N ALA A 56 21.98 -4.92 23.15
CA ALA A 56 22.10 -5.76 24.34
C ALA A 56 22.70 -5.06 25.57
N ILE A 57 23.51 -4.02 25.36
CA ILE A 57 24.20 -3.26 26.41
C ILE A 57 23.62 -1.85 26.54
N ALA A 58 22.42 -1.60 26.00
CA ALA A 58 21.76 -0.30 26.14
C ALA A 58 21.32 -0.07 27.60
N PRO A 59 21.71 1.06 28.22
CA PRO A 59 21.26 1.42 29.56
C PRO A 59 19.73 1.39 29.68
N GLU A 60 19.18 0.87 30.79
CA GLU A 60 17.72 0.73 30.97
C GLU A 60 16.98 2.08 30.96
N ASP A 61 17.67 3.14 31.39
CA ASP A 61 17.21 4.53 31.37
C ASP A 61 17.29 5.18 29.98
N GLN A 62 17.73 4.44 28.95
CA GLN A 62 17.77 4.91 27.57
C GLN A 62 16.81 4.12 26.66
N PRO A 63 16.02 4.82 25.83
CA PRO A 63 15.15 4.16 24.87
C PRO A 63 15.96 3.64 23.67
N SER A 64 15.39 2.64 23.01
CA SER A 64 15.69 2.39 21.60
C SER A 64 14.96 3.46 20.78
N GLU A 65 15.65 4.12 19.84
CA GLU A 65 15.09 5.30 19.19
C GLU A 65 15.45 5.40 17.71
N VAL A 66 14.48 5.93 16.95
CA VAL A 66 14.66 6.38 15.58
C VAL A 66 14.13 7.80 15.43
N VAL A 67 14.90 8.66 14.77
CA VAL A 67 14.50 10.02 14.39
C VAL A 67 14.53 10.14 12.87
N LEU A 68 13.43 10.61 12.28
CA LEU A 68 13.33 10.91 10.86
C LEU A 68 13.12 12.42 10.67
N GLU A 69 14.00 13.02 9.88
CA GLU A 69 13.88 14.38 9.37
C GLU A 69 13.46 14.28 7.91
N ILE A 70 12.34 14.91 7.55
CA ILE A 70 11.71 14.75 6.23
C ILE A 70 11.37 16.13 5.67
N HIS A 71 11.76 16.37 4.43
CA HIS A 71 11.40 17.58 3.71
C HIS A 71 9.94 17.54 3.24
N ILE A 72 9.18 18.61 3.52
CA ILE A 72 7.80 18.81 3.08
C ILE A 72 7.73 20.06 2.19
N PRO A 73 7.67 19.88 0.85
CA PRO A 73 7.54 21.00 -0.08
C PRO A 73 6.30 21.87 0.16
N GLU A 74 6.36 23.12 -0.31
CA GLU A 74 5.23 24.06 -0.25
C GLU A 74 4.01 23.55 -1.04
N GLY A 75 2.81 23.89 -0.58
CA GLY A 75 1.54 23.53 -1.26
C GLY A 75 1.03 22.12 -0.98
N ILE A 76 1.73 21.32 -0.18
CA ILE A 76 1.25 19.99 0.26
C ILE A 76 0.50 20.16 1.58
N GLY A 77 -0.82 20.35 1.46
CA GLY A 77 -1.73 20.42 2.61
C GLY A 77 -1.90 19.04 3.24
N ASN A 78 -1.47 18.88 4.50
CA ASN A 78 -1.83 17.80 5.42
C ASN A 78 -1.26 18.03 6.83
N ILE A 79 -0.17 18.80 6.96
CA ILE A 79 0.51 19.10 8.24
C ILE A 79 0.57 20.62 8.43
N ASN A 80 0.20 21.10 9.62
CA ASN A 80 0.26 22.51 9.99
C ASN A 80 1.71 23.05 9.91
N GLU A 81 1.86 24.33 9.54
CA GLU A 81 3.17 25.00 9.47
C GLU A 81 3.87 25.08 10.82
N GLU A 82 3.12 25.03 11.94
CA GLU A 82 3.67 25.02 13.30
C GLU A 82 4.58 23.81 13.60
N TRP A 83 4.59 22.78 12.76
CA TRP A 83 5.43 21.58 12.90
C TRP A 83 6.63 21.57 11.94
N LYS A 84 6.76 22.60 11.09
CA LYS A 84 7.76 22.65 10.02
C LYS A 84 8.83 23.65 10.40
N GLU A 85 10.07 23.17 10.47
CA GLU A 85 11.25 24.00 10.69
C GLU A 85 11.84 24.40 9.34
N GLU A 86 12.11 25.68 9.13
CA GLU A 86 12.89 26.10 7.95
C GLU A 86 14.38 25.94 8.24
N ARG A 87 15.02 25.02 7.51
CA ARG A 87 16.46 24.75 7.60
C ARG A 87 17.03 24.68 6.20
N ASP A 88 18.04 25.49 5.91
CA ASP A 88 18.72 25.55 4.60
C ASP A 88 17.77 25.76 3.41
N GLY A 89 16.69 26.52 3.60
CA GLY A 89 15.67 26.75 2.57
C GLY A 89 14.72 25.57 2.34
N LEU A 90 14.79 24.53 3.16
CA LEU A 90 13.89 23.39 3.17
C LEU A 90 12.97 23.43 4.38
N ARG A 91 11.72 22.98 4.20
CA ARG A 91 10.76 22.82 5.30
C ARG A 91 10.86 21.41 5.87
N ILE A 92 11.46 21.26 7.03
CA ILE A 92 11.76 19.97 7.65
C ILE A 92 10.73 19.66 8.73
N LEU A 93 10.18 18.45 8.67
CA LEU A 93 9.42 17.84 9.75
C LEU A 93 10.28 16.77 10.42
N THR A 94 10.47 16.90 11.74
CA THR A 94 11.24 15.94 12.53
C THR A 94 10.32 15.13 13.43
N SER A 95 10.27 13.82 13.23
CA SER A 95 9.52 12.87 14.07
C SER A 95 10.47 11.88 14.74
N ARG A 96 10.15 11.52 15.98
CA ARG A 96 10.93 10.62 16.82
C ARG A 96 10.05 9.48 17.32
N TRP A 97 10.56 8.27 17.30
CA TRP A 97 9.93 7.06 17.80
C TRP A 97 10.82 6.46 18.88
N GLN A 98 10.29 6.32 20.09
CA GLN A 98 11.00 5.77 21.23
C GLN A 98 10.32 4.52 21.78
N TRP A 99 11.13 3.49 22.02
CA TRP A 99 10.71 2.24 22.62
C TRP A 99 11.39 2.10 23.99
N TRP A 100 10.59 2.23 25.03
CA TRP A 100 11.02 2.16 26.42
C TRP A 100 10.74 0.77 27.00
N PRO A 101 11.75 0.08 27.58
CA PRO A 101 11.55 -1.24 28.20
C PRO A 101 10.47 -1.23 29.29
N GLN A 102 10.33 -0.13 30.06
CA GLN A 102 9.31 -0.02 31.09
C GLN A 102 7.87 0.10 30.57
N HIS A 103 7.66 0.35 29.27
CA HIS A 103 6.33 0.56 28.69
C HIS A 103 5.77 -0.69 28.00
N VAL A 104 6.17 -1.89 28.43
CA VAL A 104 5.62 -3.17 27.95
C VAL A 104 4.24 -3.41 28.59
N GLY A 105 3.23 -2.63 28.22
CA GLY A 105 1.83 -2.97 28.49
C GLY A 105 1.36 -4.07 27.53
N ASP A 106 0.71 -5.11 28.03
CA ASP A 106 0.10 -6.22 27.25
C ASP A 106 1.04 -7.03 26.34
N GLY A 107 2.34 -7.06 26.65
CA GLY A 107 3.33 -7.84 25.89
C GLY A 107 3.63 -7.27 24.49
N LYS A 108 3.26 -6.02 24.21
CA LYS A 108 3.58 -5.31 22.97
C LYS A 108 4.18 -3.95 23.28
N LEU A 109 5.43 -3.75 22.87
CA LEU A 109 6.10 -2.45 22.92
C LEU A 109 5.61 -1.58 21.76
N PHE A 110 4.77 -0.58 22.07
CA PHE A 110 4.39 0.45 21.11
C PHE A 110 5.37 1.63 21.21
N PRO A 111 5.76 2.23 20.08
CA PRO A 111 6.59 3.42 20.13
C PRO A 111 5.80 4.60 20.70
N ILE A 112 6.44 5.35 21.59
CA ILE A 112 6.05 6.74 21.85
C ILE A 112 6.55 7.55 20.66
N ARG A 113 5.60 8.09 19.89
CA ARG A 113 5.90 8.96 18.75
C ARG A 113 5.73 10.41 19.16
N GLN A 114 6.73 11.24 18.92
CA GLN A 114 6.70 12.69 19.16
C GLN A 114 7.17 13.44 17.91
N THR A 115 6.74 14.68 17.76
CA THR A 115 7.16 15.56 16.66
C THR A 115 7.84 16.78 17.24
N ARG A 116 8.96 17.20 16.64
CA ARG A 116 9.65 18.43 17.03
C ARG A 116 8.76 19.63 16.72
N ARG A 117 8.64 20.55 17.66
CA ARG A 117 7.92 21.81 17.45
C ARG A 117 8.94 22.96 17.39
N PRO A 118 9.06 23.66 16.25
CA PRO A 118 9.89 24.85 16.14
C PRO A 118 9.59 25.86 17.25
N GLY A 119 10.64 26.34 17.92
CA GLY A 119 10.53 27.31 19.01
C GLY A 119 10.18 26.73 20.39
N GLN A 120 10.02 25.40 20.51
CA GLN A 120 10.03 24.74 21.81
C GLN A 120 11.46 24.73 22.37
N ASP A 121 11.60 24.89 23.68
CA ASP A 121 12.89 24.89 24.34
C ASP A 121 13.60 23.55 24.14
N GLU A 122 14.88 23.56 23.77
CA GLU A 122 15.66 22.33 23.62
C GLU A 122 15.95 21.68 24.97
N GLU A 123 15.94 22.45 26.06
CA GLU A 123 16.02 21.92 27.43
C GLU A 123 14.73 21.15 27.81
N GLU A 124 13.61 21.46 27.16
CA GLU A 124 12.33 20.78 27.34
C GLU A 124 12.18 19.64 26.32
N ASN A 125 12.50 18.41 26.74
CA ASN A 125 12.33 17.19 25.94
C ASN A 125 13.04 17.25 24.57
N GLU A 126 14.21 17.88 24.48
CA GLU A 126 15.01 18.02 23.24
C GLU A 126 14.25 18.76 22.10
N GLY A 127 13.30 19.63 22.46
CA GLY A 127 12.45 20.39 21.53
C GLY A 127 11.29 19.57 20.93
N PHE A 128 11.00 18.39 21.46
CA PHE A 128 9.87 17.56 21.04
C PHE A 128 8.61 17.84 21.86
N ALA A 129 7.46 17.94 21.19
CA ALA A 129 6.19 18.15 21.87
C ALA A 129 5.79 16.92 22.71
N GLU A 130 5.44 17.11 23.98
CA GLU A 130 5.00 16.03 24.87
C GLU A 130 3.60 15.52 24.50
N ASP A 131 2.64 16.44 24.29
CA ASP A 131 1.22 16.13 24.05
C ASP A 131 0.76 16.35 22.59
N GLY A 132 1.71 16.50 21.66
CA GLY A 132 1.42 16.82 20.25
C GLY A 132 2.10 15.88 19.25
N LYS A 133 1.34 15.37 18.28
CA LYS A 133 1.87 14.78 17.05
C LYS A 133 1.34 15.58 15.87
N ALA A 134 2.16 15.79 14.85
CA ALA A 134 1.69 16.38 13.60
C ALA A 134 0.58 15.50 13.00
N GLY A 135 -0.67 15.96 13.09
CA GLY A 135 -1.80 15.33 12.41
C GLY A 135 -1.53 15.21 10.91
N GLY A 136 -1.92 14.08 10.30
CA GLY A 136 -1.68 13.83 8.87
C GLY A 136 -0.25 13.40 8.50
N ALA A 137 0.71 13.45 9.43
CA ALA A 137 2.09 13.07 9.15
C ALA A 137 2.26 11.59 8.80
N ASP A 138 1.42 10.68 9.31
CA ASP A 138 1.49 9.26 8.93
C ASP A 138 1.18 9.04 7.44
N ASN A 139 0.28 9.82 6.85
CA ASN A 139 -0.04 9.74 5.42
C ASN A 139 1.10 10.31 4.58
N VAL A 140 1.74 11.37 5.04
CA VAL A 140 2.93 11.94 4.40
C VAL A 140 4.08 10.94 4.45
N PHE A 141 4.30 10.28 5.59
CA PHE A 141 5.33 9.25 5.73
C PHE A 141 5.07 8.07 4.80
N LYS A 142 3.85 7.52 4.77
CA LYS A 142 3.54 6.39 3.88
C LYS A 142 3.71 6.70 2.39
N SER A 143 3.40 7.92 1.97
CA SER A 143 3.41 8.30 0.55
C SER A 143 4.77 8.79 0.05
N ARG A 144 5.62 9.35 0.92
CA ARG A 144 6.87 10.01 0.52
C ARG A 144 8.14 9.27 0.94
N LEU A 145 8.04 8.38 1.91
CA LEU A 145 9.20 7.62 2.35
C LEU A 145 9.55 6.52 1.35
N PRO A 146 10.84 6.40 0.96
CA PRO A 146 11.32 5.28 0.14
C PRO A 146 10.87 3.93 0.70
N GLN A 147 10.43 3.03 -0.18
CA GLN A 147 9.98 1.71 0.25
C GLN A 147 11.19 0.81 0.56
N PRO A 148 11.25 0.18 1.74
CA PRO A 148 12.36 -0.70 2.09
C PRO A 148 12.29 -1.98 1.25
N VAL A 149 13.40 -2.33 0.58
CA VAL A 149 13.54 -3.60 -0.16
C VAL A 149 14.76 -4.35 0.35
N ARG A 150 14.57 -5.63 0.68
CA ARG A 150 15.64 -6.53 1.12
C ARG A 150 16.04 -7.45 -0.01
N ILE A 151 17.29 -7.36 -0.45
CA ILE A 151 17.89 -8.29 -1.40
C ILE A 151 18.94 -9.09 -0.65
N GLY A 152 18.59 -10.29 -0.21
CA GLY A 152 19.50 -11.21 0.47
C GLY A 152 20.26 -12.07 -0.55
N SER A 153 21.50 -12.45 -0.25
CA SER A 153 22.23 -13.40 -1.11
C SER A 153 21.68 -14.82 -1.06
N SER A 154 20.82 -15.12 -0.08
CA SER A 154 20.14 -16.39 0.13
C SER A 154 18.64 -16.36 -0.23
N GLY A 155 18.15 -15.23 -0.76
CA GLY A 155 16.81 -15.14 -1.32
C GLY A 155 16.74 -15.87 -2.66
N ASP A 156 15.57 -16.42 -2.99
CA ASP A 156 15.31 -16.95 -4.32
C ASP A 156 15.53 -15.82 -5.35
N PRO A 157 16.43 -15.98 -6.33
CA PRO A 157 16.66 -15.00 -7.39
C PRO A 157 15.37 -14.55 -8.07
N VAL A 158 14.38 -15.43 -8.18
CA VAL A 158 13.08 -15.15 -8.79
C VAL A 158 12.25 -14.18 -7.93
N GLU A 159 12.31 -14.31 -6.60
CA GLU A 159 11.62 -13.40 -5.68
C GLU A 159 12.30 -12.02 -5.64
N ALA A 160 13.63 -11.98 -5.70
CA ALA A 160 14.38 -10.72 -5.82
C ALA A 160 14.09 -10.02 -7.16
N GLU A 161 14.07 -10.75 -8.27
CA GLU A 161 13.69 -10.23 -9.59
C GLU A 161 12.27 -9.69 -9.58
N LYS A 162 11.32 -10.43 -9.00
CA LYS A 162 9.93 -10.00 -8.90
C LYS A 162 9.77 -8.73 -8.03
N ALA A 163 10.50 -8.62 -6.94
CA ALA A 163 10.50 -7.42 -6.11
C ALA A 163 11.08 -6.21 -6.87
N LEU A 164 12.17 -6.41 -7.62
CA LEU A 164 12.78 -5.38 -8.47
C LEU A 164 11.86 -4.98 -9.63
N MET A 165 11.29 -5.95 -10.35
CA MET A 165 10.31 -5.71 -11.41
C MET A 165 9.10 -4.96 -10.89
N LYS A 166 8.58 -5.34 -9.71
CA LYS A 166 7.49 -4.60 -9.08
C LYS A 166 7.91 -3.15 -8.83
N LEU A 167 9.06 -2.91 -8.21
CA LEU A 167 9.55 -1.56 -7.93
C LEU A 167 9.68 -0.69 -9.21
N VAL A 168 10.15 -1.28 -10.31
CA VAL A 168 10.31 -0.56 -11.60
C VAL A 168 8.98 -0.38 -12.33
N LEU A 169 8.07 -1.35 -12.25
CA LEU A 169 6.81 -1.36 -12.99
C LEU A 169 5.65 -0.69 -12.24
N GLU A 170 5.71 -0.59 -10.91
CA GLU A 170 4.67 0.08 -10.10
C GLU A 170 4.49 1.55 -10.51
N PRO A 171 5.57 2.36 -10.66
CA PRO A 171 5.45 3.74 -11.16
C PRO A 171 4.83 3.83 -12.56
N VAL A 172 5.19 2.89 -13.45
CA VAL A 172 4.65 2.82 -14.81
C VAL A 172 3.16 2.47 -14.77
N GLY A 173 2.78 1.52 -13.93
CA GLY A 173 1.39 1.15 -13.68
C GLY A 173 0.58 2.31 -13.12
N THR A 174 1.09 3.00 -12.09
CA THR A 174 0.42 4.18 -11.52
C THR A 174 0.27 5.28 -12.56
N ALA A 175 1.31 5.58 -13.34
CA ALA A 175 1.25 6.57 -14.42
C ALA A 175 0.21 6.20 -15.49
N LEU A 176 0.13 4.92 -15.88
CA LEU A 176 -0.89 4.40 -16.80
C LEU A 176 -2.31 4.55 -16.25
N TRP A 177 -2.53 4.20 -14.97
CA TRP A 177 -3.84 4.35 -14.33
C TRP A 177 -4.25 5.81 -14.18
N THR A 178 -3.33 6.70 -13.79
CA THR A 178 -3.58 8.14 -13.73
C THR A 178 -3.89 8.71 -15.11
N ALA A 179 -3.15 8.31 -16.14
CA ALA A 179 -3.44 8.73 -17.51
C ALA A 179 -4.81 8.23 -17.97
N ALA A 180 -5.16 6.96 -17.69
CA ALA A 180 -6.47 6.41 -18.03
C ALA A 180 -7.64 7.06 -17.28
N ALA A 181 -7.40 7.62 -16.09
CA ALA A 181 -8.42 8.32 -15.30
C ALA A 181 -8.63 9.78 -15.75
N ASP A 182 -7.67 10.38 -16.43
CA ASP A 182 -7.79 11.73 -17.00
C ASP A 182 -8.35 11.66 -18.43
N ALA A 183 -9.58 12.17 -18.60
CA ALA A 183 -10.32 12.17 -19.86
C ALA A 183 -9.62 12.90 -21.02
N ASN A 184 -8.64 13.76 -20.73
CA ASN A 184 -7.90 14.52 -21.74
C ASN A 184 -6.68 13.78 -22.29
N THR A 185 -6.34 12.59 -21.77
CA THR A 185 -5.20 11.84 -22.31
C THR A 185 -5.61 11.01 -23.53
N ALA A 186 -4.66 10.84 -24.46
CA ALA A 186 -4.85 9.97 -25.63
C ALA A 186 -5.21 8.52 -25.26
N LEU A 187 -4.75 8.05 -24.09
CA LEU A 187 -5.06 6.72 -23.59
C LEU A 187 -6.53 6.61 -23.15
N ALA A 188 -7.03 7.56 -22.36
CA ALA A 188 -8.43 7.58 -21.94
C ALA A 188 -9.38 7.69 -23.15
N GLN A 189 -9.02 8.50 -24.14
CA GLN A 189 -9.78 8.65 -25.38
C GLN A 189 -9.79 7.36 -26.22
N ALA A 190 -8.65 6.66 -26.34
CA ALA A 190 -8.59 5.38 -27.04
C ALA A 190 -9.42 4.29 -26.34
N VAL A 191 -9.40 4.25 -25.00
CA VAL A 191 -10.22 3.33 -24.21
C VAL A 191 -11.72 3.64 -24.38
N ALA A 192 -12.09 4.92 -24.36
CA ALA A 192 -13.47 5.36 -24.58
C ALA A 192 -13.97 4.99 -25.99
N GLN A 193 -13.17 5.25 -27.03
CA GLN A 193 -13.49 4.88 -28.41
C GLN A 193 -13.68 3.37 -28.58
N LEU A 194 -12.87 2.56 -27.90
CA LEU A 194 -12.98 1.11 -27.95
C LEU A 194 -14.22 0.61 -27.20
N ALA A 195 -14.56 1.22 -26.08
CA ALA A 195 -15.80 0.95 -25.34
C ALA A 195 -17.05 1.34 -26.15
N ASP A 196 -17.00 2.48 -26.85
CA ASP A 196 -18.07 2.96 -27.71
C ASP A 196 -18.25 2.04 -28.93
N GLY A 197 -17.15 1.63 -29.57
CA GLY A 197 -17.19 0.67 -30.67
C GLY A 197 -17.78 -0.68 -30.28
N VAL A 198 -17.38 -1.22 -29.12
CA VAL A 198 -17.95 -2.47 -28.58
C VAL A 198 -19.44 -2.31 -28.25
N THR A 199 -19.83 -1.17 -27.67
CA THR A 199 -21.23 -0.90 -27.36
C THR A 199 -22.07 -0.77 -28.63
N GLY A 200 -21.54 -0.12 -29.66
CA GLY A 200 -22.17 -0.01 -30.97
C GLY A 200 -22.43 -1.37 -31.61
N ILE A 201 -21.42 -2.24 -31.65
CA ILE A 201 -21.57 -3.61 -32.18
C ILE A 201 -22.64 -4.39 -31.40
N VAL A 202 -22.62 -4.29 -30.06
CA VAL A 202 -23.62 -4.98 -29.23
C VAL A 202 -25.03 -4.46 -29.51
N GLN A 203 -25.21 -3.14 -29.67
CA GLN A 203 -26.52 -2.56 -29.96
C GLN A 203 -27.02 -2.90 -31.37
N GLU A 204 -26.15 -2.89 -32.37
CA GLU A 204 -26.49 -3.28 -33.74
C GLU A 204 -26.93 -4.75 -33.80
N GLN A 205 -26.20 -5.63 -33.12
CA GLN A 205 -26.61 -7.04 -33.00
C GLN A 205 -27.93 -7.18 -32.24
N LYS A 206 -28.15 -6.43 -31.16
CA LYS A 206 -29.47 -6.41 -30.47
C LYS A 206 -30.60 -6.01 -31.40
N ALA A 207 -30.40 -4.97 -32.22
CA ALA A 207 -31.39 -4.48 -33.15
C ALA A 207 -31.74 -5.54 -34.20
N GLN A 208 -30.73 -6.13 -34.85
CA GLN A 208 -30.92 -7.21 -35.83
C GLN A 208 -31.66 -8.42 -35.24
N PHE A 209 -31.31 -8.82 -34.01
CA PHE A 209 -32.02 -9.91 -33.34
C PHE A 209 -33.45 -9.54 -32.96
N SER A 210 -33.71 -8.31 -32.52
CA SER A 210 -35.06 -7.86 -32.18
C SER A 210 -35.98 -7.80 -33.40
N GLU A 211 -35.44 -7.43 -34.56
CA GLU A 211 -36.15 -7.42 -35.84
C GLU A 211 -36.51 -8.86 -36.27
N ALA A 212 -35.53 -9.77 -36.25
CA ALA A 212 -35.77 -11.19 -36.55
C ALA A 212 -36.79 -11.83 -35.59
N VAL A 213 -36.75 -11.48 -34.30
CA VAL A 213 -37.75 -11.94 -33.33
C VAL A 213 -39.13 -11.38 -33.66
N SER A 214 -39.24 -10.12 -34.07
CA SER A 214 -40.52 -9.51 -34.47
C SER A 214 -41.11 -10.16 -35.71
N GLU A 215 -40.30 -10.50 -36.73
CA GLU A 215 -40.75 -11.23 -37.91
C GLU A 215 -41.28 -12.62 -37.56
N VAL A 216 -40.57 -13.34 -36.69
CA VAL A 216 -41.01 -14.66 -36.20
C VAL A 216 -42.31 -14.51 -35.41
N GLU A 217 -42.40 -13.56 -34.49
CA GLU A 217 -43.64 -13.32 -33.74
C GLU A 217 -44.82 -12.98 -34.66
N GLN A 218 -44.63 -12.15 -35.70
CA GLN A 218 -45.67 -11.83 -36.67
C GLN A 218 -46.12 -13.07 -37.47
N GLY A 219 -45.19 -13.90 -37.92
CA GLY A 219 -45.50 -15.15 -38.63
C GLY A 219 -46.27 -16.16 -37.77
N PHE A 220 -45.89 -16.27 -36.50
CA PHE A 220 -46.48 -17.24 -35.56
C PHE A 220 -47.74 -16.74 -34.85
N THR A 221 -48.01 -15.43 -34.80
CA THR A 221 -49.24 -14.86 -34.20
C THR A 221 -50.51 -15.37 -34.87
N SER A 222 -50.44 -15.71 -36.17
CA SER A 222 -51.56 -16.30 -36.91
C SER A 222 -51.93 -17.73 -36.47
N VAL A 223 -50.97 -18.47 -35.90
CA VAL A 223 -51.11 -19.89 -35.52
C VAL A 223 -51.24 -20.05 -34.01
N PHE A 224 -50.60 -19.19 -33.22
CA PHE A 224 -50.63 -19.24 -31.76
C PHE A 224 -50.79 -17.82 -31.17
N PRO A 225 -52.02 -17.36 -30.90
CA PRO A 225 -52.24 -16.08 -30.26
C PRO A 225 -51.72 -16.13 -28.81
N GLY A 226 -50.64 -15.40 -28.51
CA GLY A 226 -50.10 -15.25 -27.15
C GLY A 226 -48.64 -15.65 -26.95
N LEU A 227 -47.91 -16.08 -28.00
CA LEU A 227 -46.46 -16.33 -27.89
C LEU A 227 -45.69 -15.00 -27.86
N SER A 228 -44.89 -14.76 -26.82
CA SER A 228 -43.94 -13.64 -26.77
C SER A 228 -42.54 -14.17 -26.43
N VAL A 229 -41.55 -13.83 -27.24
CA VAL A 229 -40.15 -14.23 -27.11
C VAL A 229 -39.37 -13.00 -26.65
N LYS A 230 -39.07 -12.94 -25.34
CA LYS A 230 -38.26 -11.86 -24.77
C LYS A 230 -36.80 -12.29 -24.67
N LEU A 231 -35.91 -11.43 -25.17
CA LEU A 231 -34.46 -11.65 -25.13
C LEU A 231 -33.85 -10.94 -23.92
N ASP A 232 -33.20 -11.69 -23.02
CA ASP A 232 -32.47 -11.15 -21.87
C ASP A 232 -30.96 -11.42 -22.01
N LEU A 233 -30.18 -10.35 -22.14
CA LEU A 233 -28.73 -10.41 -22.36
C LEU A 233 -27.92 -10.42 -21.06
N GLN A 234 -28.55 -10.16 -19.91
CA GLN A 234 -27.88 -10.34 -18.61
C GLN A 234 -27.65 -11.84 -18.34
N ALA A 235 -28.60 -12.70 -18.72
CA ALA A 235 -28.51 -14.14 -18.53
C ALA A 235 -27.32 -14.81 -19.27
N TRP A 236 -26.87 -14.25 -20.40
CA TRP A 236 -25.75 -14.81 -21.18
C TRP A 236 -24.38 -14.57 -20.54
N ARG A 237 -24.21 -13.44 -19.83
CA ARG A 237 -22.97 -13.09 -19.11
C ARG A 237 -22.71 -14.07 -17.96
N ASP A 238 -23.75 -14.46 -17.23
CA ASP A 238 -23.67 -15.41 -16.11
C ASP A 238 -23.45 -16.86 -16.56
N ALA A 239 -24.00 -17.24 -17.71
CA ALA A 239 -23.86 -18.60 -18.26
C ALA A 239 -22.42 -18.94 -18.71
N ARG A 240 -21.63 -17.94 -19.10
CA ARG A 240 -20.22 -18.14 -19.54
C ARG A 240 -19.23 -18.11 -18.38
N MET A 241 -19.49 -17.31 -17.32
CA MET A 241 -18.67 -17.36 -16.10
C MET A 241 -18.84 -18.68 -15.33
N ARG A 242 -20.07 -19.22 -15.22
CA ARG A 242 -20.30 -20.51 -14.56
C ARG A 242 -19.61 -21.70 -15.24
N ARG A 243 -19.39 -21.66 -16.57
CA ARG A 243 -18.68 -22.73 -17.29
C ARG A 243 -17.15 -22.72 -17.09
N ARG A 244 -16.55 -21.60 -16.67
CA ARG A 244 -15.12 -21.55 -16.32
C ARG A 244 -14.85 -21.93 -14.87
N CYS A 245 -15.74 -21.63 -13.93
CA CYS A 245 -15.52 -21.97 -12.51
C CYS A 245 -15.78 -23.45 -12.15
N ILE A 246 -16.51 -24.22 -12.97
CA ILE A 246 -16.84 -25.62 -12.64
C ILE A 246 -15.69 -26.62 -12.94
N ARG A 247 -14.58 -26.21 -13.58
CA ARG A 247 -13.46 -27.11 -13.92
C ARG A 247 -12.35 -27.25 -12.89
N HIS A 248 -12.46 -26.67 -11.69
CA HIS A 248 -11.37 -26.77 -10.71
C HIS A 248 -11.74 -27.10 -9.27
N TRP A 249 -12.97 -27.52 -8.93
CA TRP A 249 -13.24 -27.98 -7.56
C TRP A 249 -14.34 -29.05 -7.50
N ALA A 250 -13.91 -30.31 -7.40
CA ALA A 250 -14.55 -31.41 -6.67
C ALA A 250 -13.48 -32.51 -6.50
N PRO A 251 -13.44 -33.28 -5.40
CA PRO A 251 -14.60 -33.65 -4.57
C PRO A 251 -14.37 -33.63 -3.05
N ALA A 252 -15.46 -33.52 -2.27
CA ALA A 252 -15.73 -34.41 -1.15
C ALA A 252 -17.13 -34.17 -0.56
N ALA A 253 -17.69 -35.24 0.00
CA ALA A 253 -18.85 -35.32 0.90
C ALA A 253 -20.25 -35.37 0.27
N THR A 254 -20.66 -36.61 -0.04
CA THR A 254 -22.03 -37.10 0.19
C THR A 254 -22.50 -36.85 1.62
N PRO A 255 -23.80 -36.58 1.81
CA PRO A 255 -24.55 -37.37 2.78
C PRO A 255 -25.84 -37.95 2.20
N ARG A 256 -26.05 -39.23 2.50
CA ARG A 256 -27.31 -39.95 2.34
C ARG A 256 -28.44 -39.24 3.10
N LYS A 257 -29.57 -39.01 2.44
CA LYS A 257 -30.88 -38.93 3.09
C LYS A 257 -31.62 -40.24 2.82
N GLY A 258 -31.95 -40.97 3.89
CA GLY A 258 -32.83 -42.13 3.89
C GLY A 258 -33.95 -41.92 4.89
N CYS A 259 -35.15 -41.79 4.36
CA CYS A 259 -36.50 -42.06 4.87
C CYS A 259 -36.86 -42.07 6.38
N ARG A 260 -37.91 -41.28 6.63
CA ARG A 260 -39.05 -41.42 7.57
C ARG A 260 -39.17 -42.72 8.38
N ALA A 261 -39.47 -42.56 9.67
CA ALA A 261 -40.81 -42.79 10.25
C ALA A 261 -41.03 -41.75 11.35
#